data_AF-A0A2I0A5U5-F1
#
_entry.id   AF-A0A2I0A5U5-F1
#
_cell.length_a   1.000
_cell.length_b   1.000
_cell.length_c   1.000
_cell.angle_alpha   90.00
_cell.angle_beta   90.00
_cell.angle_gamma   90.00
#
_symmetry.space_group_name_H-M   'P 1'
#
loop_
_entity.id
_entity.type
_entity.pdbx_description
1 polymer ?
#
loop_
_entity_poly.entity_id
_entity_poly.type
_entity_poly.pdbx_seq_one_letter_code
_entity_poly.pdbx_strand_id
1 'polypeptide(L)'
;MDASSVISLSSCKTHLFFDPCNSFSSYSSRKPLASFPQSPRANFPKALAFSSLSRPSDVRSRPRAVAVASETTAGSPSSSKGSLIKLDKSGRFCSPRAARELALLIAYAACLEGSDPVRLFDKRVNATRVPGYVFDKSSLLQYDHMSFSGEPIQVETEEEAQELMRKNERNSASGNVVYQAEVLSAPPKLVYNKFVLRLARDILGAVVGKWNEHVLVIDKIIPPNWKEEPTARILELCILHLAMAEITTIGTKHQIIINEAVDLAKRFCDGCAPRTINGCLRTFIRDHSRVSTAIQLQK
;
A
#
# COMPACT_ATOMS: atom_id res chain seq x y z
N MET A 1 -21.84 49.80 -15.13
CA MET A 1 -22.50 49.84 -13.81
C MET A 1 -22.58 48.42 -13.33
N ASP A 2 -21.57 48.06 -12.56
CA ASP A 2 -21.26 46.74 -12.06
C ASP A 2 -22.22 46.34 -10.93
N ALA A 3 -22.57 45.05 -10.88
CA ALA A 3 -23.13 44.43 -9.68
C ALA A 3 -22.42 43.08 -9.49
N SER A 4 -21.24 43.17 -8.89
CA SER A 4 -20.42 42.03 -8.45
C SER A 4 -21.09 41.36 -7.25
N SER A 5 -21.47 40.08 -7.41
CA SER A 5 -21.86 39.22 -6.29
C SER A 5 -20.62 38.56 -5.71
N VAL A 6 -20.24 38.99 -4.51
CA VAL A 6 -19.11 38.48 -3.75
C VAL A 6 -19.55 37.21 -3.04
N ILE A 7 -19.12 36.04 -3.53
CA ILE A 7 -19.28 34.77 -2.81
C ILE A 7 -18.03 34.59 -1.95
N SER A 8 -18.18 34.80 -0.65
CA SER A 8 -17.18 34.52 0.37
C SER A 8 -16.94 33.01 0.45
N LEU A 9 -15.80 32.55 -0.07
CA LEU A 9 -15.31 31.19 0.13
C LEU A 9 -14.65 31.11 1.50
N SER A 10 -15.46 30.68 2.47
CA SER A 10 -15.02 30.22 3.79
C SER A 10 -13.99 29.09 3.64
N SER A 11 -12.81 29.30 4.21
CA SER A 11 -11.69 28.36 4.29
C SER A 11 -12.09 27.03 4.94
N CYS A 12 -12.19 25.97 4.13
CA CYS A 12 -12.36 24.61 4.62
C CYS A 12 -11.01 23.88 4.55
N LYS A 13 -10.46 23.55 5.73
CA LYS A 13 -9.28 22.69 5.90
C LYS A 13 -9.48 21.37 5.17
N THR A 14 -8.67 21.10 4.16
CA THR A 14 -8.65 19.87 3.36
C THR A 14 -7.99 18.74 4.14
N HIS A 15 -8.72 18.17 5.08
CA HIS A 15 -8.36 16.87 5.64
C HIS A 15 -8.64 15.81 4.59
N LEU A 16 -7.62 15.02 4.22
CA LEU A 16 -7.76 13.82 3.40
C LEU A 16 -8.67 12.83 4.15
N PHE A 17 -9.97 12.90 3.91
CA PHE A 17 -10.95 12.05 4.55
C PHE A 17 -11.10 10.74 3.77
N PHE A 18 -10.57 9.68 4.34
CA PHE A 18 -11.24 8.39 4.22
C PHE A 18 -12.30 8.34 5.30
N ASP A 19 -13.50 7.90 4.95
CA ASP A 19 -14.56 7.66 5.93
C ASP A 19 -14.66 6.14 6.18
N PRO A 20 -13.88 5.57 7.12
CA PRO A 20 -13.96 4.15 7.46
C PRO A 20 -15.27 3.80 8.19
N CYS A 21 -16.04 4.80 8.61
CA CYS A 21 -17.26 4.63 9.41
C CYS A 21 -18.52 4.60 8.53
N ASN A 22 -18.68 3.57 7.70
CA ASN A 22 -20.01 3.27 7.14
C ASN A 22 -20.35 1.77 7.01
N SER A 23 -19.80 0.91 7.87
CA SER A 23 -20.12 -0.53 7.87
C SER A 23 -20.86 -1.04 9.11
N PHE A 24 -21.41 -0.15 9.95
CA PHE A 24 -22.36 -0.55 11.00
C PHE A 24 -23.51 0.46 11.08
N SER A 25 -24.57 0.19 10.31
CA SER A 25 -25.92 0.60 10.70
C SER A 25 -26.90 -0.50 10.40
N SER A 26 -27.25 -1.17 11.49
CA SER A 26 -28.45 -1.97 11.67
C SER A 26 -29.68 -1.23 11.17
N TYR A 27 -30.48 -1.84 10.31
CA TYR A 27 -31.88 -1.45 10.16
C TYR A 27 -32.75 -2.66 10.53
N SER A 28 -33.23 -2.64 11.76
CA SER A 28 -34.30 -3.52 12.22
C SER A 28 -35.63 -2.77 12.16
N SER A 29 -36.59 -3.43 11.51
CA SER A 29 -38.06 -3.31 11.65
C SER A 29 -38.77 -2.08 11.09
N ARG A 30 -39.59 -2.31 10.05
CA ARG A 30 -41.06 -2.39 10.15
C ARG A 30 -41.65 -3.12 8.94
N LYS A 31 -42.54 -4.10 9.21
CA LYS A 31 -43.38 -4.82 8.24
C LYS A 31 -44.63 -3.98 7.88
N PRO A 32 -45.37 -4.37 6.83
CA PRO A 32 -46.74 -4.81 7.09
C PRO A 32 -47.11 -6.15 6.45
N LEU A 33 -48.16 -6.74 7.03
CA LEU A 33 -48.79 -8.04 6.76
C LEU A 33 -49.28 -8.21 5.32
N ALA A 34 -49.17 -9.45 4.80
CA ALA A 34 -50.28 -10.15 4.15
C ALA A 34 -50.04 -11.68 4.25
N SER A 35 -51.13 -12.40 4.50
CA SER A 35 -51.26 -13.78 4.95
C SER A 35 -51.32 -14.84 3.83
N PHE A 36 -50.68 -16.00 4.07
CA PHE A 36 -50.97 -17.44 3.76
C PHE A 36 -51.94 -17.85 2.61
N PRO A 37 -51.90 -19.11 2.05
CA PRO A 37 -51.41 -20.35 2.67
C PRO A 37 -50.64 -21.41 1.81
N GLN A 38 -49.94 -22.28 2.58
CA GLN A 38 -49.80 -23.76 2.48
C GLN A 38 -49.03 -24.48 1.35
N SER A 39 -48.29 -25.49 1.81
CA SER A 39 -47.39 -26.43 1.12
C SER A 39 -48.13 -27.64 0.52
N PRO A 40 -47.44 -28.59 -0.16
CA PRO A 40 -46.85 -29.72 0.60
C PRO A 40 -45.51 -30.30 0.09
N ARG A 41 -44.80 -30.87 1.08
CA ARG A 41 -43.80 -31.97 1.14
C ARG A 41 -43.34 -32.72 -0.13
N ALA A 42 -42.02 -33.01 -0.17
CA ALA A 42 -41.43 -34.33 -0.44
C ALA A 42 -39.95 -34.34 0.06
N ASN A 43 -39.63 -35.07 1.14
CA ASN A 43 -39.03 -36.42 1.18
C ASN A 43 -37.47 -36.42 1.27
N PHE A 44 -36.99 -36.83 2.46
CA PHE A 44 -35.62 -37.27 2.75
C PHE A 44 -35.36 -38.69 2.20
N PRO A 45 -34.07 -39.09 2.07
CA PRO A 45 -33.54 -40.12 2.97
C PRO A 45 -32.13 -39.77 3.52
N LYS A 46 -31.89 -39.94 4.84
CA LYS A 46 -31.16 -41.05 5.52
C LYS A 46 -29.77 -41.32 4.91
N ALA A 47 -28.68 -40.82 5.52
CA ALA A 47 -27.95 -41.37 6.68
C ALA A 47 -27.02 -42.56 6.33
N LEU A 48 -25.71 -42.34 6.48
CA LEU A 48 -24.74 -43.36 6.90
C LEU A 48 -23.81 -42.73 7.94
N ALA A 49 -23.79 -43.36 9.11
CA ALA A 49 -22.87 -43.12 10.20
C ALA A 49 -21.49 -43.70 9.88
N PHE A 50 -20.43 -43.24 10.54
CA PHE A 50 -19.57 -44.07 11.40
C PHE A 50 -18.55 -43.20 12.18
N SER A 51 -18.65 -43.31 13.50
CA SER A 51 -17.60 -43.34 14.54
C SER A 51 -16.56 -42.23 14.73
N SER A 52 -16.76 -41.48 15.82
CA SER A 52 -15.88 -41.30 16.98
C SER A 52 -14.36 -41.44 16.83
N LEU A 53 -13.62 -40.41 17.27
CA LEU A 53 -12.57 -40.54 18.29
C LEU A 53 -12.11 -39.17 18.81
N SER A 54 -11.75 -39.19 20.09
CA SER A 54 -11.48 -38.09 20.99
C SER A 54 -10.18 -37.33 20.69
N ARG A 55 -10.18 -36.03 21.05
CA ARG A 55 -9.11 -35.07 21.41
C ARG A 55 -7.66 -35.62 21.55
N PRO A 56 -6.62 -34.80 21.24
CA PRO A 56 -6.26 -33.71 22.16
C PRO A 56 -5.81 -32.39 21.52
N SER A 57 -5.85 -31.37 22.36
CA SER A 57 -5.25 -30.04 22.21
C SER A 57 -3.73 -30.14 22.03
N ASP A 58 -3.21 -29.50 20.99
CA ASP A 58 -1.79 -29.19 20.89
C ASP A 58 -1.56 -27.73 20.51
N VAL A 59 -0.91 -27.05 21.46
CA VAL A 59 -0.35 -25.71 21.35
C VAL A 59 0.83 -25.80 20.38
N ARG A 60 0.68 -25.26 19.16
CA ARG A 60 1.80 -25.15 18.22
C ARG A 60 2.22 -23.70 18.03
N SER A 61 3.32 -23.39 18.70
CA SER A 61 4.13 -22.18 18.60
C SER A 61 4.50 -21.83 17.14
N ARG A 62 4.40 -20.53 16.82
CA ARG A 62 4.87 -19.92 15.57
C ARG A 62 6.41 -20.07 15.46
N PRO A 63 6.97 -20.50 14.32
CA PRO A 63 8.40 -20.35 14.09
C PRO A 63 8.73 -18.90 13.69
N ARG A 64 9.52 -18.26 14.55
CA ARG A 64 10.19 -16.97 14.33
C ARG A 64 11.42 -17.22 13.47
N ALA A 65 11.38 -16.82 12.20
CA ALA A 65 12.55 -16.86 11.32
C ALA A 65 13.43 -15.62 11.58
N VAL A 66 14.59 -15.84 12.19
CA VAL A 66 15.72 -14.90 12.22
C VAL A 66 16.76 -15.47 11.27
N ALA A 67 17.10 -14.73 10.21
CA ALA A 67 18.16 -15.10 9.28
C ALA A 67 19.14 -13.92 9.13
N VAL A 68 20.33 -14.09 9.67
CA VAL A 68 21.60 -13.34 9.48
C VAL A 68 22.69 -14.32 9.99
N ALA A 69 23.81 -14.65 9.34
CA ALA A 69 24.53 -14.22 8.15
C ALA A 69 25.39 -15.38 7.58
N SER A 70 25.90 -15.17 6.37
CA SER A 70 26.88 -15.96 5.61
C SER A 70 28.29 -16.01 6.24
N GLU A 71 29.08 -17.03 5.88
CA GLU A 71 30.41 -16.89 5.25
C GLU A 71 31.02 -18.29 4.96
N THR A 72 31.39 -18.58 3.71
CA THR A 72 32.67 -19.24 3.32
C THR A 72 32.91 -19.02 1.83
N THR A 73 34.16 -18.73 1.50
CA THR A 73 34.76 -18.17 0.29
C THR A 73 35.14 -19.18 -0.80
N ALA A 74 35.30 -18.63 -2.03
CA ALA A 74 36.27 -18.96 -3.10
C ALA A 74 35.72 -19.51 -4.44
N GLY A 75 36.01 -18.78 -5.53
CA GLY A 75 36.00 -19.25 -6.93
C GLY A 75 35.20 -18.40 -7.93
N SER A 76 35.84 -17.43 -8.61
CA SER A 76 35.36 -16.71 -9.82
C SER A 76 35.72 -17.54 -11.08
N PRO A 77 35.16 -17.36 -12.32
CA PRO A 77 34.85 -16.05 -12.93
C PRO A 77 33.58 -15.90 -13.81
N SER A 78 33.15 -14.63 -13.86
CA SER A 78 32.48 -13.92 -14.97
C SER A 78 31.20 -14.50 -15.60
N SER A 79 30.04 -14.00 -15.15
CA SER A 79 28.95 -13.58 -16.05
C SER A 79 28.17 -12.42 -15.42
N SER A 80 28.08 -11.31 -16.16
CA SER A 80 27.19 -10.16 -15.98
C SER A 80 26.33 -10.11 -14.70
N LYS A 81 26.78 -9.32 -13.72
CA LYS A 81 25.97 -8.86 -12.59
C LYS A 81 24.91 -7.85 -13.08
N GLY A 82 23.88 -8.32 -13.78
CA GLY A 82 22.63 -7.58 -13.96
C GLY A 82 21.73 -7.87 -12.76
N SER A 83 21.18 -6.84 -12.12
CA SER A 83 20.22 -6.93 -11.01
C SER A 83 19.23 -8.08 -11.22
N LEU A 84 19.41 -9.17 -10.47
CA LEU A 84 18.53 -10.32 -10.58
C LEU A 84 17.18 -9.94 -9.99
N ILE A 85 16.26 -9.54 -10.86
CA ILE A 85 14.86 -9.30 -10.53
C ILE A 85 14.36 -10.53 -9.79
N LYS A 86 13.92 -10.33 -8.53
CA LYS A 86 13.46 -11.40 -7.63
C LYS A 86 12.08 -11.90 -8.09
N LEU A 87 12.04 -12.54 -9.25
CA LEU A 87 10.91 -13.33 -9.71
C LEU A 87 10.98 -14.70 -9.03
N ASP A 88 9.81 -15.24 -8.70
CA ASP A 88 9.70 -16.62 -8.24
C ASP A 88 9.82 -17.61 -9.41
N LYS A 89 9.80 -18.91 -9.10
CA LYS A 89 9.81 -19.99 -10.12
C LYS A 89 8.64 -19.92 -11.10
N SER A 90 7.59 -19.15 -10.79
CA SER A 90 6.44 -18.92 -11.66
C SER A 90 6.54 -17.62 -12.47
N GLY A 91 7.67 -16.90 -12.37
CA GLY A 91 7.92 -15.65 -13.08
C GLY A 91 7.17 -14.46 -12.49
N ARG A 92 6.86 -14.45 -11.17
CA ARG A 92 6.13 -13.37 -10.50
C ARG A 92 6.95 -12.71 -9.41
N PHE A 93 6.69 -11.43 -9.14
CA PHE A 93 7.39 -10.75 -8.04
C PHE A 93 7.07 -11.41 -6.70
N CYS A 94 8.13 -11.60 -5.91
CA CYS A 94 8.07 -12.28 -4.63
C CYS A 94 8.74 -11.52 -3.47
N SER A 95 9.22 -10.30 -3.72
CA SER A 95 9.97 -9.53 -2.74
C SER A 95 9.06 -8.73 -1.79
N PRO A 96 9.46 -8.53 -0.51
CA PRO A 96 8.76 -7.60 0.37
C PRO A 96 8.68 -6.17 -0.18
N ARG A 97 9.71 -5.73 -0.92
CA ARG A 97 9.74 -4.45 -1.63
C ARG A 97 8.56 -4.29 -2.59
N ALA A 98 8.32 -5.31 -3.42
CA ALA A 98 7.18 -5.33 -4.35
C ALA A 98 5.83 -5.27 -3.63
N ALA A 99 5.72 -5.87 -2.42
CA ALA A 99 4.52 -5.78 -1.62
C ALA A 99 4.25 -4.37 -1.07
N ARG A 100 5.29 -3.67 -0.60
CA ARG A 100 5.17 -2.29 -0.11
C ARG A 100 4.78 -1.33 -1.22
N GLU A 101 5.35 -1.52 -2.39
CA GLU A 101 5.02 -0.73 -3.56
C GLU A 101 3.58 -0.97 -4.05
N LEU A 102 3.15 -2.23 -4.13
CA LEU A 102 1.76 -2.57 -4.43
C LEU A 102 0.82 -1.94 -3.39
N ALA A 103 1.15 -2.02 -2.10
CA ALA A 103 0.36 -1.39 -1.05
C ALA A 103 0.32 0.14 -1.20
N LEU A 104 1.45 0.79 -1.54
CA LEU A 104 1.52 2.23 -1.74
C LEU A 104 0.61 2.68 -2.89
N LEU A 105 0.69 2.01 -4.04
CA LEU A 105 -0.14 2.34 -5.21
C LEU A 105 -1.63 2.16 -4.95
N ILE A 106 -2.00 1.14 -4.17
CA ILE A 106 -3.38 0.92 -3.77
C ILE A 106 -3.84 1.98 -2.78
N ALA A 107 -3.04 2.30 -1.77
CA ALA A 107 -3.36 3.35 -0.81
C ALA A 107 -3.52 4.71 -1.51
N TYR A 108 -2.60 5.04 -2.42
CA TYR A 108 -2.69 6.25 -3.23
C TYR A 108 -3.95 6.29 -4.08
N ALA A 109 -4.26 5.22 -4.83
CA ALA A 109 -5.47 5.15 -5.63
C ALA A 109 -6.74 5.24 -4.77
N ALA A 110 -6.73 4.62 -3.59
CA ALA A 110 -7.82 4.71 -2.62
C ALA A 110 -8.02 6.16 -2.13
N CYS A 111 -6.94 6.91 -1.90
CA CYS A 111 -7.01 8.33 -1.51
C CYS A 111 -7.69 9.16 -2.59
N LEU A 112 -7.36 8.90 -3.86
CA LEU A 112 -7.95 9.61 -4.99
C LEU A 112 -9.41 9.22 -5.21
N GLU A 113 -9.77 7.95 -5.01
CA GLU A 113 -11.13 7.44 -5.16
C GLU A 113 -12.02 7.69 -3.93
N GLY A 114 -11.44 8.10 -2.78
CA GLY A 114 -12.14 8.20 -1.50
C GLY A 114 -12.68 6.85 -1.00
N SER A 115 -12.01 5.73 -1.31
CA SER A 115 -12.50 4.38 -1.05
C SER A 115 -11.66 3.64 0.00
N ASP A 116 -12.18 2.58 0.62
CA ASP A 116 -11.36 1.79 1.55
C ASP A 116 -10.24 1.04 0.79
N PRO A 117 -8.96 1.17 1.19
CA PRO A 117 -7.85 0.61 0.44
C PRO A 117 -7.82 -0.92 0.45
N VAL A 118 -8.33 -1.58 1.51
CA VAL A 118 -8.44 -3.04 1.56
C VAL A 118 -9.52 -3.53 0.60
N ARG A 119 -10.66 -2.84 0.54
CA ARG A 119 -11.73 -3.12 -0.42
C ARG A 119 -11.28 -2.89 -1.86
N LEU A 120 -10.53 -1.81 -2.12
CA LEU A 120 -9.96 -1.53 -3.44
C LEU A 120 -8.96 -2.62 -3.86
N PHE A 121 -8.09 -3.03 -2.93
CA PHE A 121 -7.17 -4.15 -3.15
C PHE A 121 -7.92 -5.42 -3.55
N ASP A 122 -8.94 -5.80 -2.78
CA ASP A 122 -9.72 -7.01 -3.02
C ASP A 122 -10.45 -6.98 -4.35
N LYS A 123 -11.02 -5.83 -4.69
CA LYS A 123 -11.64 -5.59 -5.99
C LYS A 123 -10.64 -5.81 -7.12
N ARG A 124 -9.44 -5.22 -7.03
CA ARG A 124 -8.40 -5.36 -8.08
C ARG A 124 -7.84 -6.79 -8.17
N VAL A 125 -7.63 -7.46 -7.04
CA VAL A 125 -7.16 -8.86 -7.01
C VAL A 125 -8.20 -9.82 -7.58
N ASN A 126 -9.50 -9.53 -7.41
CA ASN A 126 -10.60 -10.37 -7.89
C ASN A 126 -11.20 -9.92 -9.22
N ALA A 127 -10.69 -8.86 -9.83
CA ALA A 127 -11.14 -8.41 -11.14
C ALA A 127 -10.99 -9.55 -12.17
N THR A 128 -12.11 -9.86 -12.83
CA THR A 128 -12.13 -10.86 -13.90
C THR A 128 -11.23 -10.37 -15.04
N ARG A 129 -10.41 -11.28 -15.57
CA ARG A 129 -9.59 -10.97 -16.74
C ARG A 129 -10.53 -10.66 -17.90
N VAL A 130 -10.27 -9.57 -18.61
CA VAL A 130 -10.92 -9.32 -19.88
C VAL A 130 -10.61 -10.49 -20.81
N PRO A 131 -11.61 -11.17 -21.38
CA PRO A 131 -11.38 -12.27 -22.32
C PRO A 131 -10.45 -11.81 -23.44
N GLY A 132 -9.35 -12.54 -23.66
CA GLY A 132 -8.33 -12.19 -24.67
C GLY A 132 -7.18 -11.31 -24.19
N TYR A 133 -7.20 -10.78 -22.96
CA TYR A 133 -6.05 -10.07 -22.41
C TYR A 133 -4.88 -11.03 -22.13
N VAL A 134 -3.76 -10.81 -22.82
CA VAL A 134 -2.50 -11.53 -22.63
C VAL A 134 -1.49 -10.54 -22.08
N PHE A 135 -1.01 -10.80 -20.87
CA PHE A 135 0.01 -9.98 -20.21
C PHE A 135 1.40 -10.36 -20.74
N ASP A 136 2.20 -9.38 -21.16
CA ASP A 136 3.57 -9.64 -21.57
C ASP A 136 4.47 -9.88 -20.35
N LYS A 137 5.00 -11.10 -20.26
CA LYS A 137 5.92 -11.46 -19.19
C LYS A 137 7.29 -10.82 -19.36
N SER A 138 7.65 -10.37 -20.56
CA SER A 138 8.92 -9.69 -20.80
C SER A 138 8.99 -8.37 -20.03
N SER A 139 7.85 -7.70 -19.83
CA SER A 139 7.71 -6.48 -19.06
C SER A 139 8.13 -6.66 -17.59
N LEU A 140 7.99 -7.87 -17.03
CA LEU A 140 8.48 -8.19 -15.68
C LEU A 140 10.00 -8.27 -15.59
N LEU A 141 10.69 -8.60 -16.69
CA LEU A 141 12.16 -8.67 -16.75
C LEU A 141 12.80 -7.30 -16.96
N GLN A 142 12.01 -6.31 -17.39
CA GLN A 142 12.49 -4.95 -17.63
C GLN A 142 12.10 -4.01 -16.47
N TYR A 143 11.12 -4.42 -15.65
CA TYR A 143 10.66 -3.65 -14.51
C TYR A 143 11.65 -3.71 -13.34
N ASP A 144 12.21 -2.54 -12.98
CA ASP A 144 13.11 -2.40 -11.83
C ASP A 144 12.42 -1.68 -10.66
N HIS A 145 12.27 -2.39 -9.54
CA HIS A 145 11.75 -1.85 -8.28
C HIS A 145 12.68 -0.82 -7.59
N MET A 146 13.92 -0.69 -8.06
CA MET A 146 14.97 0.18 -7.51
C MET A 146 15.35 1.32 -8.45
N SER A 147 14.59 1.54 -9.54
CA SER A 147 14.77 2.73 -10.37
C SER A 147 14.37 3.97 -9.59
N PHE A 148 15.31 4.86 -9.29
CA PHE A 148 15.02 6.12 -8.59
C PHE A 148 14.76 7.25 -9.59
N SER A 149 13.85 8.15 -9.23
CA SER A 149 13.75 9.47 -9.85
C SER A 149 15.10 10.16 -9.69
N GLY A 150 15.56 10.83 -10.74
CA GLY A 150 16.86 11.50 -10.76
C GLY A 150 16.97 12.65 -9.76
N GLU A 151 18.06 13.41 -9.85
CA GLU A 151 18.23 14.62 -9.02
C GLU A 151 17.01 15.55 -9.12
N PRO A 152 16.60 16.18 -8.02
CA PRO A 152 15.54 17.19 -8.01
C PRO A 152 15.73 18.23 -9.10
N ILE A 153 14.78 18.30 -10.03
CA ILE A 153 14.80 19.31 -11.08
C ILE A 153 14.05 20.53 -10.56
N GLN A 154 14.78 21.63 -10.38
CA GLN A 154 14.20 22.94 -10.12
C GLN A 154 14.01 23.64 -11.46
N VAL A 155 12.89 24.35 -11.60
CA VAL A 155 12.55 25.06 -12.82
C VAL A 155 12.29 26.51 -12.44
N GLU A 156 13.05 27.43 -13.01
CA GLU A 156 12.94 28.86 -12.69
C GLU A 156 12.03 29.60 -13.69
N THR A 157 11.86 29.05 -14.89
CA THR A 157 11.07 29.65 -15.97
C THR A 157 10.00 28.72 -16.51
N GLU A 158 8.90 29.30 -16.99
CA GLU A 158 7.78 28.57 -17.61
C GLU A 158 8.22 27.82 -18.88
N GLU A 159 9.13 28.40 -19.67
CA GLU A 159 9.66 27.77 -20.89
C GLU A 159 10.47 26.51 -20.58
N GLU A 160 11.29 26.54 -19.51
CA GLU A 160 12.04 25.39 -19.04
C GLU A 160 11.10 24.30 -18.51
N ALA A 161 10.01 24.68 -17.82
CA ALA A 161 8.99 23.73 -17.37
C ALA A 161 8.31 23.03 -18.55
N GLN A 162 7.98 23.77 -19.60
CA GLN A 162 7.39 23.22 -20.82
C GLN A 162 8.34 22.28 -21.56
N GLU A 163 9.63 22.61 -21.68
CA GLU A 163 10.60 21.69 -22.31
C GLU A 163 10.83 20.44 -21.46
N LEU A 164 10.83 20.55 -20.12
CA LEU A 164 10.89 19.40 -19.23
C LEU A 164 9.67 18.49 -19.39
N MET A 165 8.46 19.05 -19.50
CA MET A 165 7.25 18.28 -19.79
C MET A 165 7.39 17.55 -21.13
N ARG A 166 7.84 18.24 -22.19
CA ARG A 166 8.03 17.66 -23.52
C ARG A 166 9.11 16.58 -23.54
N LYS A 167 10.15 16.71 -22.71
CA LYS A 167 11.19 15.69 -22.51
C LYS A 167 10.65 14.50 -21.72
N ASN A 168 9.83 14.74 -20.71
CA ASN A 168 9.20 13.69 -19.91
C ASN A 168 8.20 12.87 -20.73
N GLU A 169 7.42 13.51 -21.60
CA GLU A 169 6.55 12.84 -22.57
C GLU A 169 7.35 11.96 -23.55
N ARG A 170 8.47 12.49 -24.09
CA ARG A 170 9.41 11.71 -24.93
C ARG A 170 10.03 10.54 -24.18
N ASN A 171 10.39 10.73 -22.91
CA ASN A 171 10.92 9.67 -22.05
C ASN A 171 9.83 8.66 -21.66
N SER A 172 8.57 9.10 -21.58
CA SER A 172 7.41 8.24 -21.35
C SER A 172 7.10 7.36 -22.56
N ALA A 173 7.41 7.84 -23.77
CA ALA A 173 7.41 7.04 -25.00
C ALA A 173 8.63 6.10 -25.11
N SER A 174 9.62 6.23 -24.22
CA SER A 174 10.73 5.29 -24.12
C SER A 174 10.26 4.00 -23.44
N GLY A 175 10.77 2.85 -23.89
CA GLY A 175 10.27 1.53 -23.50
C GLY A 175 10.17 1.31 -21.99
N ASN A 176 11.11 1.86 -21.20
CA ASN A 176 11.12 1.69 -19.74
C ASN A 176 9.85 2.16 -19.04
N VAL A 177 9.25 3.28 -19.47
CA VAL A 177 8.00 3.79 -18.87
C VAL A 177 6.78 3.00 -19.36
N VAL A 178 6.82 2.51 -20.60
CA VAL A 178 5.78 1.63 -21.17
C VAL A 178 5.66 0.33 -20.34
N TYR A 179 6.78 -0.31 -20.00
CA TYR A 179 6.75 -1.52 -19.15
C TYR A 179 6.26 -1.23 -17.75
N GLN A 180 6.58 -0.05 -17.19
CA GLN A 180 6.07 0.32 -15.88
C GLN A 180 4.55 0.46 -15.88
N ALA A 181 3.99 1.17 -16.85
CA ALA A 181 2.55 1.32 -16.99
C ALA A 181 1.85 -0.04 -17.17
N GLU A 182 2.42 -0.94 -17.98
CA GLU A 182 1.87 -2.29 -18.17
C GLU A 182 1.88 -3.11 -16.88
N VAL A 183 3.02 -3.17 -16.18
CA VAL A 183 3.15 -3.95 -14.94
C VAL A 183 2.23 -3.41 -13.84
N LEU A 184 2.08 -2.09 -13.73
CA LEU A 184 1.27 -1.47 -12.68
C LEU A 184 -0.24 -1.50 -12.97
N SER A 185 -0.65 -1.53 -14.24
CA SER A 185 -2.05 -1.64 -14.65
C SER A 185 -2.55 -3.08 -14.75
N ALA A 186 -1.64 -4.06 -14.86
CA ALA A 186 -1.98 -5.46 -14.98
C ALA A 186 -2.69 -6.01 -13.73
N PRO A 187 -3.60 -7.00 -13.89
CA PRO A 187 -4.24 -7.67 -12.77
C PRO A 187 -3.20 -8.23 -11.76
N PRO A 188 -3.29 -7.89 -10.46
CA PRO A 188 -2.23 -8.22 -9.49
C PRO A 188 -1.88 -9.71 -9.39
N LYS A 189 -2.84 -10.62 -9.65
CA LYS A 189 -2.59 -12.09 -9.64
C LYS A 189 -1.64 -12.57 -10.75
N LEU A 190 -1.47 -11.79 -11.82
CA LEU A 190 -0.55 -12.09 -12.92
C LEU A 190 0.87 -11.65 -12.61
N VAL A 191 1.01 -10.54 -11.90
CA VAL A 191 2.30 -9.87 -11.64
C VAL A 191 2.93 -10.37 -10.33
N TYR A 192 2.11 -10.57 -9.29
CA TYR A 192 2.57 -10.83 -7.94
C TYR A 192 2.21 -12.23 -7.45
N ASN A 193 3.10 -12.81 -6.65
CA ASN A 193 2.86 -14.11 -6.04
C ASN A 193 1.96 -14.02 -4.79
N LYS A 194 1.56 -15.18 -4.24
CA LYS A 194 0.68 -15.24 -3.07
C LYS A 194 1.27 -14.57 -1.82
N PHE A 195 2.60 -14.61 -1.65
CA PHE A 195 3.27 -13.97 -0.52
C PHE A 195 3.13 -12.46 -0.60
N VAL A 196 3.43 -11.86 -1.76
CA VAL A 196 3.33 -10.42 -1.99
C VAL A 196 1.90 -9.93 -1.81
N LEU A 197 0.92 -10.63 -2.39
CA LEU A 197 -0.49 -10.27 -2.24
C LEU A 197 -0.95 -10.31 -0.78
N ARG A 198 -0.50 -11.29 0.00
CA ARG A 198 -0.82 -11.38 1.43
C ARG A 198 -0.18 -10.24 2.21
N LEU A 199 1.12 -10.03 2.04
CA LEU A 199 1.85 -8.99 2.75
C LEU A 199 1.31 -7.59 2.42
N ALA A 200 1.01 -7.31 1.15
CA ALA A 200 0.40 -6.04 0.75
C ALA A 200 -0.97 -5.84 1.44
N ARG A 201 -1.82 -6.88 1.47
CA ARG A 201 -3.10 -6.82 2.18
C ARG A 201 -2.91 -6.58 3.68
N ASP A 202 -1.96 -7.25 4.32
CA ASP A 202 -1.68 -7.11 5.76
C ASP A 202 -1.21 -5.69 6.09
N ILE A 203 -0.36 -5.10 5.26
CA ILE A 203 0.07 -3.69 5.37
C ILE A 203 -1.13 -2.76 5.24
N LEU A 204 -1.97 -2.94 4.21
CA LEU A 204 -3.16 -2.11 4.01
C LEU A 204 -4.16 -2.23 5.17
N GLY A 205 -4.36 -3.43 5.70
CA GLY A 205 -5.20 -3.65 6.89
C GLY A 205 -4.66 -2.93 8.12
N ALA A 206 -3.33 -2.95 8.32
CA ALA A 206 -2.69 -2.19 9.39
C ALA A 206 -2.84 -0.67 9.20
N VAL A 207 -2.75 -0.18 7.97
CA VAL A 207 -2.97 1.24 7.64
C VAL A 207 -4.38 1.66 8.00
N VAL A 208 -5.40 0.91 7.57
CA VAL A 208 -6.81 1.20 7.91
C VAL A 208 -7.04 1.16 9.42
N GLY A 209 -6.53 0.13 10.10
CA GLY A 209 -6.70 -0.03 11.55
C GLY A 209 -6.07 1.09 12.38
N LYS A 210 -5.03 1.75 11.87
CA LYS A 210 -4.31 2.82 12.57
C LYS A 210 -4.45 4.20 11.92
N TRP A 211 -5.33 4.34 10.93
CA TRP A 211 -5.45 5.56 10.12
C TRP A 211 -5.62 6.82 10.98
N ASN A 212 -6.67 6.84 11.82
CA ASN A 212 -7.00 8.00 12.65
C ASN A 212 -5.88 8.37 13.63
N GLU A 213 -5.21 7.38 14.23
CA GLU A 213 -4.08 7.61 15.12
C GLU A 213 -2.90 8.23 14.35
N HIS A 214 -2.58 7.68 13.17
CA HIS A 214 -1.49 8.18 12.34
C HIS A 214 -1.76 9.56 11.77
N VAL A 215 -3.00 9.93 11.41
CA VAL A 215 -3.32 11.29 10.93
C VAL A 215 -2.93 12.33 11.98
N LEU A 216 -3.25 12.09 13.25
CA LEU A 216 -2.90 12.99 14.36
C LEU A 216 -1.38 13.09 14.56
N VAL A 217 -0.68 11.96 14.47
CA VAL A 217 0.79 11.91 14.58
C VAL A 217 1.44 12.64 13.40
N ILE A 218 0.96 12.40 12.18
CA ILE A 218 1.46 13.00 10.95
C ILE A 218 1.29 14.51 11.02
N ASP A 219 0.11 15.01 11.38
CA ASP A 219 -0.12 16.45 11.55
C ASP A 219 0.89 17.06 12.54
N LYS A 220 1.27 16.35 13.61
CA LYS A 220 2.29 16.86 14.54
C LYS A 220 3.70 16.93 13.95
N ILE A 221 4.10 15.99 13.10
CA ILE A 221 5.51 15.81 12.71
C ILE A 221 5.87 16.34 11.32
N ILE A 222 4.90 16.53 10.42
CA ILE A 222 5.18 17.01 9.06
C ILE A 222 5.57 18.50 9.09
N PRO A 223 6.42 18.95 8.15
CA PRO A 223 6.81 20.34 8.08
C PRO A 223 5.61 21.22 7.69
N PRO A 224 5.61 22.52 8.07
CA PRO A 224 4.45 23.40 7.88
C PRO A 224 4.07 23.56 6.40
N ASN A 225 5.04 23.61 5.49
CA ASN A 225 4.78 23.71 4.06
C ASN A 225 4.03 22.48 3.49
N TRP A 226 4.08 21.32 4.15
CA TRP A 226 3.26 20.16 3.75
C TRP A 226 1.83 20.23 4.31
N LYS A 227 1.60 21.01 5.38
CA LYS A 227 0.28 21.24 5.95
C LYS A 227 -0.55 22.22 5.13
N GLU A 228 0.12 23.17 4.48
CA GLU A 228 -0.51 24.16 3.61
C GLU A 228 -1.07 23.50 2.34
N GLU A 229 -0.38 22.48 1.81
CA GLU A 229 -0.75 21.79 0.58
C GLU A 229 -0.78 20.24 0.72
N PRO A 230 -1.68 19.68 1.55
CA PRO A 230 -1.72 18.24 1.79
C PRO A 230 -2.12 17.44 0.55
N THR A 231 -2.97 18.01 -0.31
CA THR A 231 -3.42 17.39 -1.57
C THR A 231 -2.26 17.23 -2.58
N ALA A 232 -1.29 18.14 -2.57
CA ALA A 232 -0.10 18.03 -3.41
C ALA A 232 0.90 16.99 -2.88
N ARG A 233 0.67 16.43 -1.69
CA ARG A 233 1.58 15.54 -0.95
C ARG A 233 0.99 14.18 -0.61
N ILE A 234 -0.06 13.76 -1.32
CA ILE A 234 -0.78 12.52 -1.01
C ILE A 234 0.16 11.30 -1.03
N LEU A 235 1.10 11.23 -1.99
CA LEU A 235 2.06 10.12 -2.08
C LEU A 235 2.98 10.07 -0.85
N GLU A 236 3.57 11.21 -0.47
CA GLU A 236 4.45 11.30 0.70
C GLU A 236 3.70 10.93 1.99
N LEU A 237 2.46 11.40 2.14
CA LEU A 237 1.60 11.06 3.26
C LEU A 237 1.24 9.57 3.29
N CYS A 238 0.95 8.95 2.13
CA CYS A 238 0.74 7.51 2.03
C CYS A 238 1.97 6.72 2.49
N ILE A 239 3.17 7.13 2.07
CA ILE A 239 4.43 6.48 2.50
C ILE A 239 4.59 6.55 4.02
N LEU A 240 4.29 7.70 4.65
CA LEU A 240 4.33 7.85 6.10
C LEU A 240 3.32 6.92 6.79
N HIS A 241 2.07 6.88 6.33
CA HIS A 241 1.05 5.99 6.88
C HIS A 241 1.44 4.51 6.79
N LEU A 242 1.93 4.06 5.64
CA LEU A 242 2.40 2.69 5.44
C LEU A 242 3.54 2.34 6.40
N ALA A 243 4.54 3.21 6.47
CA ALA A 243 5.71 3.01 7.32
C ALA A 243 5.33 2.94 8.81
N MET A 244 4.51 3.87 9.29
CA MET A 244 4.05 3.88 10.68
C MET A 244 3.20 2.64 11.02
N ALA A 245 2.33 2.21 10.11
CA ALA A 245 1.52 1.00 10.28
C ALA A 245 2.36 -0.28 10.33
N GLU A 246 3.35 -0.41 9.44
CA GLU A 246 4.24 -1.57 9.44
C GLU A 246 5.11 -1.61 10.70
N ILE A 247 5.59 -0.46 11.18
CA ILE A 247 6.36 -0.36 12.43
C ILE A 247 5.52 -0.78 13.65
N THR A 248 4.29 -0.27 13.77
CA THR A 248 3.47 -0.42 14.98
C THR A 248 2.70 -1.73 15.04
N THR A 249 2.18 -2.20 13.91
CA THR A 249 1.23 -3.32 13.86
C THR A 249 1.87 -4.61 13.39
N ILE A 250 2.72 -4.54 12.36
CA ILE A 250 3.42 -5.73 11.81
C ILE A 250 4.68 -6.04 12.63
N GLY A 251 5.33 -5.00 13.17
CA GLY A 251 6.49 -5.15 14.04
C GLY A 251 7.80 -5.40 13.28
N THR A 252 7.86 -5.03 12.01
CA THR A 252 9.12 -5.04 11.25
C THR A 252 10.10 -4.04 11.87
N LYS A 253 11.39 -4.40 11.95
CA LYS A 253 12.42 -3.52 12.52
C LYS A 253 12.40 -2.15 11.85
N HIS A 254 12.23 -1.09 12.65
CA HIS A 254 12.03 0.27 12.15
C HIS A 254 13.14 0.76 11.20
N GLN A 255 14.39 0.33 11.39
CA GLN A 255 15.50 0.68 10.48
C GLN A 255 15.25 0.20 9.05
N ILE A 256 14.68 -0.99 8.88
CA ILE A 256 14.35 -1.54 7.57
C ILE A 256 13.23 -0.70 6.95
N ILE A 257 12.21 -0.38 7.74
CA ILE A 257 11.04 0.37 7.25
C ILE A 257 11.40 1.79 6.85
N ILE A 258 12.26 2.47 7.61
CA ILE A 258 12.74 3.80 7.24
C ILE A 258 13.48 3.73 5.90
N ASN A 259 14.41 2.78 5.73
CA ASN A 259 15.16 2.65 4.47
C ASN A 259 14.23 2.36 3.29
N GLU A 260 13.29 1.44 3.46
CA GLU A 260 12.31 1.10 2.42
C GLU A 260 11.39 2.27 2.08
N ALA A 261 10.93 3.04 3.07
CA ALA A 261 10.13 4.24 2.87
C ALA A 261 10.91 5.33 2.13
N VAL A 262 12.17 5.54 2.48
CA VAL A 262 13.07 6.47 1.78
C VAL A 262 13.28 6.03 0.34
N ASP A 263 13.49 4.75 0.09
CA ASP A 263 13.67 4.23 -1.26
C ASP A 263 12.36 4.25 -2.07
N LEU A 264 11.18 4.15 -1.43
CA LEU A 264 9.90 4.41 -2.11
C LEU A 264 9.79 5.89 -2.48
N ALA A 265 10.16 6.79 -1.56
CA ALA A 265 10.13 8.22 -1.80
C ALA A 265 11.06 8.63 -2.95
N LYS A 266 12.27 8.09 -3.03
CA LYS A 266 13.17 8.36 -4.16
C LYS A 266 12.61 7.87 -5.50
N ARG A 267 11.71 6.89 -5.47
CA ARG A 267 11.15 6.28 -6.67
C ARG A 267 9.88 6.97 -7.16
N PHE A 268 9.03 7.44 -6.25
CA PHE A 268 7.71 7.96 -6.57
C PHE A 268 7.51 9.43 -6.23
N CYS A 269 8.44 10.04 -5.49
CA CYS A 269 8.37 11.43 -5.08
C CYS A 269 9.61 12.17 -5.59
N ASP A 270 9.49 13.49 -5.66
CA ASP A 270 10.54 14.37 -6.14
C ASP A 270 11.10 15.24 -5.01
N GLY A 271 12.19 15.95 -5.32
CA GLY A 271 12.71 16.99 -4.44
C GLY A 271 13.23 16.46 -3.11
N CYS A 272 12.91 17.19 -2.04
CA CYS A 272 13.37 16.89 -0.69
C CYS A 272 12.57 15.78 0.02
N ALA A 273 11.57 15.17 -0.64
CA ALA A 273 10.67 14.20 -0.02
C ALA A 273 11.38 13.03 0.69
N PRO A 274 12.43 12.37 0.11
CA PRO A 274 13.14 11.29 0.80
C PRO A 274 13.78 11.74 2.12
N ARG A 275 14.34 12.95 2.16
CA ARG A 275 14.96 13.54 3.36
C ARG A 275 13.90 13.87 4.40
N THR A 276 12.79 14.48 3.99
CA THR A 276 11.68 14.84 4.87
C THR A 276 11.03 13.62 5.50
N ILE A 277 10.74 12.57 4.70
CA ILE A 277 10.16 11.30 5.19
C ILE A 277 11.06 10.64 6.23
N ASN A 278 12.38 10.57 5.96
CA ASN A 278 13.35 10.07 6.94
C ASN A 278 13.31 10.85 8.26
N GLY A 279 13.27 12.18 8.20
CA GLY A 279 13.16 13.05 9.38
C GLY A 279 11.88 12.83 10.18
N CYS A 280 10.74 12.73 9.49
CA CYS A 280 9.44 12.46 10.11
C CYS A 280 9.43 11.10 10.82
N LEU A 281 9.87 10.03 10.14
CA LEU A 281 9.87 8.68 10.72
C LEU A 281 10.82 8.56 11.92
N ARG A 282 11.99 9.21 11.90
CA ARG A 282 12.89 9.27 13.07
C ARG A 282 12.25 9.96 14.26
N THR A 283 11.52 11.05 14.02
CA THR A 283 10.78 11.77 15.06
C THR A 283 9.67 10.89 15.64
N PHE A 284 8.89 10.23 14.78
CA PHE A 284 7.86 9.27 15.19
C PHE A 284 8.42 8.16 16.09
N ILE A 285 9.51 7.51 15.69
CA ILE A 285 10.11 6.40 16.47
C ILE A 285 10.61 6.87 17.83
N ARG A 286 11.22 8.07 17.89
CA ARG A 286 11.68 8.67 19.15
C ARG A 286 10.52 8.85 20.12
N ASP A 287 9.40 9.40 19.64
CA ASP A 287 8.21 9.64 20.46
C ASP A 287 7.55 8.32 20.87
N HIS A 288 7.42 7.36 19.93
CA HIS A 288 6.86 6.04 20.19
C HIS A 288 7.67 5.24 21.21
N SER A 289 9.00 5.29 21.14
CA SER A 289 9.88 4.57 22.08
C SER A 289 9.76 5.10 23.52
N ARG A 290 9.55 6.42 23.67
CA ARG A 290 9.29 7.05 24.98
C ARG A 290 7.99 6.56 25.58
N VAL A 291 6.92 6.48 24.78
CA VAL A 291 5.61 5.97 25.21
C VAL A 291 5.69 4.48 25.60
N SER A 292 6.34 3.64 24.77
CA SER A 292 6.53 2.22 25.09
C SER A 292 7.29 2.00 26.41
N THR A 293 8.32 2.81 26.68
CA THR A 293 9.12 2.72 27.91
C THR A 293 8.34 3.21 29.13
N ALA A 294 7.55 4.28 29.00
CA ALA A 294 6.71 4.79 30.09
C ALA A 294 5.63 3.77 30.51
N ILE A 295 5.04 3.05 29.56
CA ILE A 295 4.06 1.98 29.84
C ILE A 295 4.70 0.78 30.54
N GLN A 296 5.97 0.49 30.28
CA GLN A 296 6.70 -0.58 30.96
C GLN A 296 7.08 -0.23 32.41
N LEU A 297 7.24 1.05 32.74
CA LEU A 297 7.55 1.50 34.10
C LEU A 297 6.32 1.60 35.02
N GLN A 298 5.11 1.44 34.47
CA GLN A 298 3.84 1.46 35.22
C GLN A 298 3.25 0.07 35.47
N LYS A 299 3.94 -1.01 35.05
CA LYS A 299 3.60 -2.40 35.34
C LYS A 299 4.63 -2.99 36.29
#